data_AF-A0A2H5X2C9-F1
#
_entry.id   AF-A0A2H5X2C9-F1
#
_cell.length_a   1.000
_cell.length_b   1.000
_cell.length_c   1.000
_cell.angle_alpha   90.00
_cell.angle_beta   90.00
_cell.angle_gamma   90.00
#
_symmetry.space_group_name_H-M   'P 1'
#
loop_
_entity.id
_entity.type
_entity.pdbx_description
1 polymer ?
#
loop_
_entity_poly.entity_id
_entity_poly.type
_entity_poly.pdbx_seq_one_letter_code
_entity_poly.pdbx_strand_id
1 'polypeptide(L)'
;MKCAEVRELLGNYMDQELTESMMQRIEKHLLRCPACAYEARSIEQAREMLRRGVESPMVSEPLGERILNHIAERFPHLRATRSTEQPFSLPLLSLEDEAPSV
;
A
#
# COMPACT_ATOMS: atom_id res chain seq x y z
N MET A 1 -22.39 -6.69 14.85
CA MET A 1 -21.47 -7.82 15.01
C MET A 1 -20.92 -7.83 16.42
N LYS A 2 -20.73 -9.02 16.97
CA LYS A 2 -20.11 -9.22 18.28
C LYS A 2 -18.59 -9.34 18.11
N CYS A 3 -17.81 -8.99 19.13
CA CYS A 3 -16.34 -9.07 19.04
C CYS A 3 -15.83 -10.49 18.75
N ALA A 4 -16.49 -11.53 19.27
CA ALA A 4 -16.13 -12.93 19.01
C ALA A 4 -16.21 -13.27 17.51
N GLU A 5 -17.32 -12.89 16.86
CA GLU A 5 -17.56 -13.08 15.43
C GLU A 5 -16.52 -12.32 14.59
N VAL A 6 -16.18 -11.08 14.98
CA VAL A 6 -15.15 -10.30 14.28
C VAL A 6 -13.79 -10.97 14.39
N ARG A 7 -13.40 -11.44 15.57
CA ARG A 7 -12.11 -12.10 15.80
C ARG A 7 -11.95 -13.35 14.94
N GLU A 8 -12.99 -14.17 14.84
CA GLU A 8 -12.98 -15.37 13.98
C GLU A 8 -12.85 -15.02 12.49
N LEU A 9 -13.38 -13.87 12.07
CA LEU A 9 -13.36 -13.42 10.67
C LEU A 9 -12.17 -12.53 10.32
N LEU A 10 -11.32 -12.13 11.27
CA LEU A 10 -10.22 -11.19 11.02
C LEU A 10 -9.21 -11.74 10.00
N GLY A 11 -8.91 -13.04 10.00
CA GLY A 11 -8.04 -13.65 8.99
C GLY A 11 -8.61 -13.49 7.59
N ASN A 12 -9.83 -13.97 7.38
CA ASN A 12 -10.52 -13.88 6.09
C ASN A 12 -10.71 -12.43 5.62
N TYR A 13 -10.93 -11.49 6.56
CA TYR A 13 -10.99 -10.06 6.28
C TYR A 13 -9.65 -9.55 5.74
N MET A 14 -8.54 -9.93 6.37
CA MET A 14 -7.17 -9.54 5.99
C MET A 14 -6.74 -10.07 4.62
N ASP A 15 -7.29 -11.23 4.22
CA ASP A 15 -7.03 -11.87 2.94
C ASP A 15 -8.06 -11.49 1.85
N GLN A 16 -9.03 -10.62 2.19
CA GLN A 16 -10.10 -10.16 1.30
C GLN A 16 -11.00 -11.29 0.77
N GLU A 17 -11.18 -12.35 1.55
CA GLU A 17 -11.96 -13.54 1.20
C GLU A 17 -13.42 -13.47 1.66
N LEU A 18 -13.85 -12.33 2.20
CA LEU A 18 -15.21 -12.11 2.66
C LEU A 18 -16.04 -11.38 1.60
N THR A 19 -17.36 -11.57 1.67
CA THR A 19 -18.28 -10.77 0.85
C THR A 19 -18.16 -9.29 1.19
N GLU A 20 -18.41 -8.42 0.23
CA GLU A 20 -18.36 -6.96 0.43
C GLU A 20 -19.23 -6.50 1.61
N SER A 21 -20.43 -7.08 1.75
CA SER A 21 -21.34 -6.80 2.86
C SER A 21 -20.75 -7.18 4.23
N MET A 22 -19.94 -8.23 4.29
CA MET A 22 -19.28 -8.66 5.53
C MET A 22 -18.06 -7.78 5.83
N MET A 23 -17.28 -7.43 4.82
CA MET A 23 -16.16 -6.49 4.93
C MET A 23 -16.63 -5.16 5.54
N GLN A 24 -17.70 -4.56 5.00
CA GLN A 24 -18.27 -3.31 5.50
C GLN A 24 -18.75 -3.42 6.96
N ARG A 25 -19.32 -4.56 7.34
CA ARG A 25 -19.77 -4.80 8.73
C ARG A 25 -18.59 -4.88 9.69
N ILE A 26 -17.50 -5.53 9.29
CA ILE A 26 -16.27 -5.63 10.08
C ILE A 26 -15.64 -4.24 10.21
N GLU A 27 -15.47 -3.50 9.12
CA GLU A 27 -14.92 -2.14 9.12
C GLU A 27 -15.69 -1.21 10.08
N LYS A 28 -17.03 -1.23 9.99
CA LYS A 28 -17.89 -0.47 10.91
C LYS A 28 -17.69 -0.87 12.37
N HIS A 29 -17.37 -2.14 12.65
CA HIS A 29 -17.05 -2.59 14.00
C HIS A 29 -15.67 -2.12 14.44
N LEU A 30 -14.64 -2.23 13.59
CA LEU A 30 -13.28 -1.79 13.90
C LEU A 30 -13.21 -0.29 14.19
N LEU A 31 -14.03 0.52 13.53
CA LEU A 31 -14.17 1.96 13.83
C LEU A 31 -14.73 2.26 15.23
N ARG A 32 -15.45 1.30 15.84
CA ARG A 32 -16.18 1.50 17.10
C ARG A 32 -15.62 0.70 18.26
N CYS A 33 -14.84 -0.35 18.00
CA CYS A 33 -14.28 -1.24 19.01
C CYS A 33 -12.75 -1.16 19.03
N PRO A 34 -12.15 -0.44 20.00
CA PRO A 34 -10.70 -0.32 20.11
C PRO A 34 -9.97 -1.65 20.28
N ALA A 35 -10.59 -2.62 20.99
CA ALA A 35 -10.00 -3.92 21.22
C ALA A 35 -9.83 -4.72 19.92
N CYS A 36 -10.88 -4.79 19.10
CA CYS A 36 -10.82 -5.46 17.79
C CYS A 36 -9.93 -4.71 16.79
N ALA A 37 -9.92 -3.37 16.83
CA ALA A 37 -9.00 -2.57 16.02
C ALA A 37 -7.53 -2.79 16.39
N TYR A 38 -7.24 -2.94 17.68
CA TYR A 38 -5.90 -3.31 18.15
C TYR A 38 -5.49 -4.68 17.62
N GLU A 39 -6.36 -5.69 17.79
CA GLU A 39 -6.11 -7.05 17.33
C GLU A 39 -5.87 -7.12 15.82
N ALA A 40 -6.70 -6.44 15.01
CA ALA A 40 -6.51 -6.34 13.57
C ALA A 40 -5.16 -5.72 13.19
N ARG A 41 -4.74 -4.65 13.89
CA ARG A 41 -3.44 -4.00 13.65
C ARG A 41 -2.27 -4.89 14.06
N SER A 42 -2.39 -5.63 15.17
CA SER A 42 -1.35 -6.56 15.61
C SER A 42 -1.14 -7.69 14.59
N ILE A 43 -2.22 -8.21 13.99
CA ILE A 43 -2.13 -9.20 12.91
C ILE A 43 -1.44 -8.60 11.68
N GLU A 44 -1.82 -7.39 11.26
CA GLU A 44 -1.20 -6.73 10.10
C GLU A 44 0.30 -6.45 10.32
N GLN A 45 0.69 -6.04 11.53
CA GLN A 45 2.09 -5.87 11.90
C GLN A 45 2.85 -7.19 11.81
N ALA A 46 2.28 -8.29 12.31
CA ALA A 46 2.90 -9.61 12.21
C ALA A 46 3.08 -10.06 10.75
N ARG A 47 2.06 -9.84 9.89
CA ARG A 47 2.15 -10.12 8.44
C ARG A 47 3.28 -9.34 7.79
N GLU A 48 3.40 -8.06 8.13
CA GLU A 48 4.44 -7.21 7.57
C GLU A 48 5.85 -7.64 8.00
N MET A 49 6.02 -8.05 9.26
CA MET A 49 7.28 -8.60 9.75
C MET A 49 7.66 -9.88 9.00
N LEU A 50 6.69 -10.77 8.76
CA LEU A 50 6.91 -11.99 7.98
C LEU A 50 7.28 -11.68 6.52
N ARG A 51 6.59 -10.72 5.87
CA ARG A 51 6.90 -10.29 4.50
C ARG A 51 8.32 -9.77 4.37
N ARG A 52 8.80 -9.02 5.35
CA ARG A 52 10.18 -8.48 5.36
C ARG A 52 11.24 -9.51 5.71
N GLY A 53 10.89 -10.51 6.51
CA GLY A 53 11.80 -11.56 6.95
C GLY A 53 12.07 -12.64 5.91
N VAL A 54 11.33 -12.66 4.80
CA VAL A 54 11.48 -13.64 3.72
C VAL A 54 12.12 -12.94 2.52
N GLU A 55 13.18 -13.55 1.96
CA GLU A 55 13.76 -13.06 0.71
C GLU A 55 12.72 -13.08 -0.41
N SER A 56 12.58 -11.95 -1.11
CA SER A 56 11.71 -11.87 -2.27
C SER A 56 12.18 -12.86 -3.34
N PRO A 57 11.29 -13.69 -3.89
CA PRO A 57 11.68 -14.61 -4.95
C PRO A 57 12.17 -13.82 -6.17
N MET A 58 13.34 -14.18 -6.68
CA MET A 58 13.85 -13.58 -7.91
C MET A 58 12.99 -14.03 -9.08
N VAL A 59 12.39 -13.06 -9.78
CA VAL A 59 11.65 -13.32 -11.02
C VAL A 59 12.67 -13.64 -12.12
N SER A 60 12.43 -14.69 -12.90
CA SER A 60 13.29 -15.01 -14.04
C SER A 60 13.20 -13.92 -15.12
N GLU A 61 14.31 -13.60 -15.81
CA GLU A 61 14.27 -12.60 -16.89
C GLU A 61 13.16 -12.87 -17.92
N PRO A 62 12.93 -14.11 -18.41
CA PRO A 62 11.89 -14.37 -19.40
C PRO A 62 10.47 -14.07 -18.90
N LEU A 63 10.19 -14.28 -17.61
CA LEU A 63 8.89 -13.93 -17.02
C LEU A 63 8.75 -12.41 -16.89
N GLY A 64 9.82 -11.73 -16.45
CA GLY A 64 9.86 -10.28 -16.36
C GLY A 64 9.59 -9.60 -17.71
N GLU A 65 10.25 -10.05 -18.77
CA GLU A 65 10.04 -9.53 -20.13
C GLU A 65 8.59 -9.73 -20.61
N ARG A 66 8.01 -10.92 -20.37
CA ARG A 66 6.62 -11.20 -20.74
C ARG A 66 5.63 -10.29 -20.00
N ILE A 67 5.85 -10.05 -18.70
CA ILE A 67 5.00 -9.15 -17.91
C ILE A 67 5.11 -7.72 -18.43
N LEU A 68 6.33 -7.23 -18.66
CA LEU A 68 6.56 -5.87 -19.16
C LEU A 68 5.93 -5.65 -20.54
N ASN A 69 6.07 -6.62 -21.45
CA ASN A 69 5.44 -6.56 -22.76
C ASN A 69 3.91 -6.53 -22.64
N HIS A 70 3.34 -7.37 -21.78
CA HIS A 70 1.90 -7.39 -21.55
C HIS A 70 1.37 -6.06 -21.00
N ILE A 71 2.08 -5.45 -20.04
CA ILE A 71 1.74 -4.14 -19.49
C ILE A 71 1.81 -3.07 -20.60
N ALA A 72 2.86 -3.09 -21.42
CA ALA A 72 3.05 -2.13 -22.51
C ALA A 72 1.98 -2.23 -23.61
N GLU A 73 1.50 -3.43 -23.90
CA GLU A 73 0.37 -3.66 -24.81
C GLU A 73 -0.95 -3.16 -24.22
N ARG A 74 -1.19 -3.46 -22.93
CA ARG A 74 -2.44 -3.11 -22.25
C ARG A 74 -2.55 -1.61 -21.96
N PHE A 75 -1.42 -0.95 -21.71
CA PHE A 75 -1.33 0.46 -21.33
C PHE A 75 -0.31 1.19 -22.22
N PRO A 76 -0.68 1.58 -23.45
CA PRO A 76 0.24 2.18 -24.40
C PRO A 76 0.91 3.49 -23.92
N HIS A 77 0.25 4.22 -23.01
CA HIS A 77 0.78 5.46 -22.42
C HIS A 77 1.91 5.23 -21.41
N LEU A 78 2.12 3.98 -20.96
CA LEU A 78 3.23 3.58 -20.08
C LEU A 78 4.48 3.14 -20.87
N ARG A 79 4.42 3.06 -22.20
CA ARG A 79 5.60 2.86 -23.06
C ARG A 79 6.48 4.11 -23.04
N ALA A 80 7.14 4.34 -21.93
CA ALA A 80 8.21 5.30 -21.75
C ALA A 80 7.98 6.65 -22.46
N THR A 81 7.46 7.63 -21.72
CA THR A 81 8.24 8.87 -21.67
C THR A 81 9.60 8.47 -21.11
N ARG A 82 10.55 8.13 -21.99
CA ARG A 82 11.97 8.30 -21.68
C ARG A 82 12.09 9.79 -21.42
N SER A 83 11.91 10.19 -20.16
CA SER A 83 12.19 11.55 -19.75
C SER A 83 13.68 11.70 -19.99
N THR A 84 14.00 12.30 -21.13
CA THR A 84 15.30 12.90 -21.39
C THR A 84 15.71 13.62 -20.13
N GLU A 85 16.90 13.28 -19.65
CA GLU A 85 17.71 13.87 -18.58
C GLU A 85 17.50 15.38 -18.34
N GLN A 86 16.32 15.80 -17.92
CA GLN A 86 16.11 17.13 -17.40
C GLN A 86 16.21 17.01 -15.89
N PRO A 87 17.33 17.43 -15.29
CA PRO A 87 17.41 17.51 -13.84
C PRO A 87 16.24 18.39 -13.37
N PHE A 88 15.43 17.83 -12.49
CA PHE A 88 14.31 18.53 -11.89
C PHE A 88 14.86 19.71 -11.08
N SER A 89 14.82 20.91 -11.64
CA SER A 89 15.11 22.13 -10.89
C SER A 89 13.86 22.55 -10.14
N LEU A 90 13.87 22.38 -8.81
CA LEU A 90 12.90 23.05 -7.94
C LEU A 90 13.11 24.57 -8.09
N PRO A 91 12.05 25.37 -8.32
CA PRO A 91 12.16 26.80 -8.14
C PRO A 91 12.44 27.01 -6.65
N LEU A 92 13.66 27.43 -6.31
CA LEU A 92 13.96 27.94 -4.98
C LEU A 92 12.99 29.11 -4.78
N LEU A 93 12.00 28.94 -3.91
CA LEU A 93 11.29 30.07 -3.33
C LEU A 93 12.38 30.92 -2.69
N SER A 94 12.65 32.09 -3.28
CA SER A 94 13.42 33.13 -2.64
C SER A 94 12.70 33.45 -1.33
N LEU A 95 13.10 32.80 -0.25
CA LEU A 95 12.88 33.31 1.09
C LEU A 95 13.64 34.62 1.09
N GLU A 96 12.89 35.71 0.91
CA GLU A 96 13.36 37.05 1.21
C GLU A 96 13.78 37.00 2.69
N ASP A 97 15.10 36.92 2.91
CA ASP A 97 15.71 37.14 4.21
C ASP A 97 15.42 38.59 4.58
N GLU A 98 14.28 38.82 5.23
CA GLU A 98 14.03 40.03 6.00
C GLU A 98 14.88 39.93 7.27
N ALA A 99 16.15 40.32 7.13
CA ALA A 99 17.03 40.52 8.27
C ALA A 99 16.50 41.70 9.11
N PRO A 100 16.38 41.56 10.44
CA PRO A 100 15.92 42.67 11.28
C PRO A 100 17.04 43.70 11.41
N SER A 101 16.79 44.92 10.91
CA SER A 101 17.61 46.09 11.22
C SER A 101 17.32 46.59 12.64
N VAL A 102 18.41 46.72 13.40
CA VAL A 102 18.56 47.23 14.78
C VAL A 102 17.82 48.56 15.02
#